data_AF-A0A956IJY1-F1
#
_entry.id   AF-A0A956IJY1-F1
#
_cell.length_a   1.000
_cell.length_b   1.000
_cell.length_c   1.000
_cell.angle_alpha   90.00
_cell.angle_beta   90.00
_cell.angle_gamma   90.00
#
_symmetry.space_group_name_H-M   'P 1'
#
loop_
_entity.id
_entity.type
_entity.pdbx_description
1 polymer ?
#
loop_
_entity_poly.entity_id
_entity_poly.type
_entity_poly.pdbx_seq_one_letter_code
_entity_poly.pdbx_strand_id
1 'polypeptide(L)'
;EERDEDEDEDERDEDDAADDDDRGDDDESDDDEEDEDDLAAAQMGHQRYVIAGFFALWMVTAYIGGRALEGMWSQFAARDWFVEALPALAAVPHEGELMSRATLSLVAGALLAAIIVYRYYVKPEVRTWADEVAEELMKVKWPTRKEVSNNTVVVMIASAIITVYLTLLDRFWGFVTNLIYSSGT
;
A
#
# COMPACT_ATOMS: atom_id res chain seq x y z
N GLU A 1 -70.32 26.20 49.10
CA GLU A 1 -68.90 25.78 49.15
C GLU A 1 -68.33 26.17 47.79
N GLU A 2 -68.06 27.45 47.48
CA GLU A 2 -67.19 28.43 48.18
C GLU A 2 -65.85 27.83 48.60
N ARG A 3 -64.82 28.06 47.78
CA ARG A 3 -63.46 28.51 48.14
C ARG A 3 -62.65 28.65 46.83
N ASP A 4 -62.32 29.86 46.35
CA ASP A 4 -61.19 30.73 46.78
C ASP A 4 -59.86 29.97 46.59
N GLU A 5 -58.80 30.49 45.96
CA GLU A 5 -58.27 31.85 45.97
C GLU A 5 -57.00 31.89 45.07
N ASP A 6 -56.62 33.11 44.69
CA ASP A 6 -55.25 33.60 44.41
C ASP A 6 -54.70 33.64 42.96
N GLU A 7 -54.87 34.85 42.40
CA GLU A 7 -53.98 35.53 41.44
C GLU A 7 -52.73 36.10 42.15
N ASP A 8 -51.82 36.65 41.33
CA ASP A 8 -50.69 37.55 41.66
C ASP A 8 -49.34 36.89 42.00
N GLU A 9 -48.17 37.33 41.54
CA GLU A 9 -47.74 38.37 40.58
C GLU A 9 -46.24 38.11 40.27
N ASP A 10 -45.81 38.63 39.12
CA ASP A 10 -44.47 38.90 38.58
C ASP A 10 -43.20 38.77 39.46
N GLU A 11 -42.11 38.26 38.87
CA GLU A 11 -40.93 39.09 38.54
C GLU A 11 -39.95 38.34 37.60
N ARG A 12 -39.42 39.11 36.65
CA ARG A 12 -38.51 38.71 35.56
C ARG A 12 -37.10 38.53 36.07
N ASP A 13 -36.32 37.69 35.40
CA ASP A 13 -35.03 38.11 34.83
C ASP A 13 -34.66 37.16 33.67
N GLU A 14 -34.41 37.79 32.52
CA GLU A 14 -33.91 37.20 31.28
C GLU A 14 -32.41 36.96 31.41
N ASP A 15 -31.90 35.83 30.91
CA ASP A 15 -30.58 35.75 30.27
C ASP A 15 -30.52 34.48 29.40
N ASP A 16 -30.90 34.71 28.15
CA ASP A 16 -30.32 34.26 26.88
C ASP A 16 -29.51 32.94 26.77
N ALA A 17 -29.91 32.23 25.70
CA ALA A 17 -29.08 31.60 24.67
C ALA A 17 -28.85 30.07 24.71
N ALA A 18 -29.66 29.42 23.86
CA ALA A 18 -29.23 28.63 22.70
C ALA A 18 -28.84 27.14 22.86
N ASP A 19 -29.28 26.40 21.84
CA ASP A 19 -28.85 25.09 21.34
C ASP A 19 -29.18 23.85 22.18
N ASP A 20 -29.70 22.75 21.63
CA ASP A 20 -30.31 22.47 20.34
C ASP A 20 -31.06 21.13 20.50
N ASP A 21 -32.05 20.90 19.65
CA ASP A 21 -32.85 19.68 19.55
C ASP A 21 -31.96 18.43 19.30
N ASP A 22 -32.01 17.40 20.16
CA ASP A 22 -31.61 16.03 19.80
C ASP A 22 -32.87 15.18 19.61
N ARG A 23 -33.46 15.33 18.42
CA ARG A 23 -34.48 14.42 17.89
C ARG A 23 -33.77 13.16 17.43
N GLY A 24 -34.19 12.04 17.99
CA GLY A 24 -33.89 10.72 17.45
C GLY A 24 -34.58 10.46 16.11
N ASP A 25 -34.07 9.40 15.48
CA ASP A 25 -34.48 8.77 14.22
C ASP A 25 -34.24 9.59 12.95
N ASP A 26 -33.19 9.21 12.23
CA ASP A 26 -33.22 8.83 10.80
C ASP A 26 -31.76 8.67 10.31
N ASP A 27 -31.19 7.48 10.46
CA ASP A 27 -29.87 7.12 9.90
C ASP A 27 -29.91 5.69 9.34
N GLU A 28 -30.87 5.44 8.44
CA GLU A 28 -31.05 4.18 7.70
C GLU A 28 -30.98 4.39 6.17
N SER A 29 -30.10 5.27 5.67
CA SER A 29 -29.99 5.49 4.21
C SER A 29 -28.58 5.54 3.62
N ASP A 30 -27.54 5.18 4.39
CA ASP A 30 -26.17 5.10 3.87
C ASP A 30 -25.66 3.64 3.69
N ASP A 31 -26.37 2.62 4.20
CA ASP A 31 -25.96 1.20 4.09
C ASP A 31 -26.35 0.55 2.74
N ASP A 32 -27.38 1.05 2.05
CA ASP A 32 -27.86 0.45 0.80
C ASP A 32 -26.95 0.75 -0.41
N GLU A 33 -26.22 1.87 -0.42
CA GLU A 33 -25.28 2.23 -1.50
C GLU A 33 -23.95 1.46 -1.38
N GLU A 34 -23.46 1.19 -0.16
CA GLU A 34 -22.27 0.34 0.05
C GLU A 34 -22.56 -1.13 -0.28
N ASP A 35 -23.77 -1.63 -0.01
CA ASP A 35 -24.16 -3.00 -0.34
C ASP A 35 -24.29 -3.23 -1.86
N GLU A 36 -24.76 -2.26 -2.65
CA GLU A 36 -24.79 -2.39 -4.12
C GLU A 36 -23.38 -2.37 -4.74
N ASP A 37 -22.48 -1.54 -4.21
CA ASP A 37 -21.07 -1.52 -4.60
C ASP A 37 -20.34 -2.80 -4.16
N ASP A 38 -20.70 -3.38 -3.01
CA ASP A 38 -20.20 -4.67 -2.53
C ASP A 38 -20.78 -5.86 -3.30
N LEU A 39 -21.99 -5.77 -3.82
CA LEU A 39 -22.61 -6.76 -4.72
C LEU A 39 -22.03 -6.69 -6.14
N ALA A 40 -21.76 -5.49 -6.66
CA ALA A 40 -21.04 -5.28 -7.92
C ALA A 40 -19.55 -5.68 -7.80
N ALA A 41 -18.96 -5.45 -6.63
CA ALA A 41 -17.63 -5.90 -6.23
C ALA A 41 -17.52 -7.42 -6.11
N ALA A 42 -18.55 -8.06 -5.56
CA ALA A 42 -18.65 -9.52 -5.42
C ALA A 42 -18.79 -10.21 -6.78
N GLN A 43 -19.30 -9.52 -7.80
CA GLN A 43 -19.48 -10.10 -9.13
C GLN A 43 -18.17 -10.33 -9.89
N MET A 44 -17.07 -9.69 -9.49
CA MET A 44 -15.80 -9.66 -10.25
C MET A 44 -14.63 -10.37 -9.53
N GLY A 45 -14.90 -11.41 -8.73
CA GLY A 45 -13.95 -12.35 -8.10
C GLY A 45 -12.43 -12.02 -8.15
N HIS A 46 -11.62 -12.90 -8.74
CA HIS A 46 -10.14 -12.74 -8.83
C HIS A 46 -9.72 -11.73 -9.91
N GLN A 47 -10.61 -11.41 -10.84
CA GLN A 47 -10.35 -10.54 -12.00
C GLN A 47 -9.95 -9.11 -11.58
N ARG A 48 -10.46 -8.62 -10.43
CA ARG A 48 -10.09 -7.32 -9.85
C ARG A 48 -8.59 -7.22 -9.57
N TYR A 49 -7.99 -8.26 -9.01
CA TYR A 49 -6.57 -8.29 -8.67
C TYR A 49 -5.67 -8.32 -9.92
N VAL A 50 -6.13 -8.97 -10.97
CA VAL A 50 -5.41 -9.02 -12.26
C VAL A 50 -5.37 -7.64 -12.91
N ILE A 51 -6.52 -6.96 -12.99
CA ILE A 51 -6.60 -5.60 -13.54
C ILE A 51 -5.75 -4.62 -12.72
N ALA A 52 -5.85 -4.68 -11.38
CA ALA A 52 -5.02 -3.86 -10.49
C ALA A 52 -3.51 -4.14 -10.68
N GLY A 53 -3.13 -5.39 -10.91
CA GLY A 53 -1.76 -5.79 -11.22
C GLY A 53 -1.23 -5.16 -12.51
N PHE A 54 -2.02 -5.18 -13.59
CA PHE A 54 -1.65 -4.52 -14.85
C PHE A 54 -1.58 -3.00 -14.72
N PHE A 55 -2.45 -2.39 -13.92
CA PHE A 55 -2.41 -0.96 -13.65
C PHE A 55 -1.16 -0.56 -12.87
N ALA A 56 -0.81 -1.31 -11.83
CA ALA A 56 0.43 -1.09 -11.07
C ALA A 56 1.66 -1.29 -11.95
N LEU A 57 1.68 -2.32 -12.79
CA LEU A 57 2.75 -2.58 -13.76
C LEU A 57 2.90 -1.42 -14.75
N TRP A 58 1.79 -0.84 -15.22
CA TRP A 58 1.81 0.34 -16.06
C TRP A 58 2.46 1.52 -15.36
N MET A 59 2.04 1.82 -14.12
CA MET A 59 2.57 2.96 -13.36
C MET A 59 4.08 2.84 -13.13
N VAL A 60 4.56 1.64 -12.78
CA VAL A 60 6.00 1.36 -12.62
C VAL A 60 6.74 1.51 -13.94
N THR A 61 6.21 0.95 -15.03
CA THR A 61 6.83 1.03 -16.36
C THR A 61 6.87 2.47 -16.88
N ALA A 62 5.81 3.25 -16.64
CA ALA A 62 5.73 4.66 -16.98
C ALA A 62 6.77 5.48 -16.22
N TYR A 63 6.92 5.23 -14.92
CA TYR A 63 7.92 5.90 -14.09
C TYR A 63 9.35 5.60 -14.56
N ILE A 64 9.67 4.32 -14.75
CA ILE A 64 11.00 3.90 -15.22
C ILE A 64 11.27 4.41 -16.63
N GLY A 65 10.29 4.31 -17.53
CA GLY A 65 10.39 4.79 -18.91
C GLY A 65 10.60 6.29 -19.00
N GLY A 66 9.87 7.08 -18.23
CA GLY A 66 10.06 8.54 -18.15
C GLY A 66 11.46 8.92 -17.67
N ARG A 67 11.94 8.29 -16.59
CA ARG A 67 13.30 8.51 -16.06
C ARG A 67 14.39 8.09 -17.04
N ALA A 68 14.21 6.97 -17.72
CA ALA A 68 15.16 6.48 -18.71
C ALA A 68 15.21 7.42 -19.93
N LEU A 69 14.06 7.94 -20.38
CA LEU A 69 14.00 8.90 -21.49
C LEU A 69 14.65 10.24 -21.13
N GLU A 70 14.44 10.75 -19.92
CA GLU A 70 15.11 11.95 -19.44
C GLU A 70 16.65 11.78 -19.42
N GLY A 71 17.12 10.67 -18.85
CA GLY A 71 18.54 10.32 -18.85
C GLY A 71 19.11 10.20 -20.26
N MET A 72 18.42 9.46 -21.14
CA MET A 72 18.81 9.28 -22.53
C MET A 72 18.84 10.61 -23.31
N TRP A 73 17.83 11.47 -23.11
CA TRP A 73 17.74 12.79 -23.74
C TRP A 73 18.89 13.69 -23.29
N SER A 74 19.25 13.68 -22.00
CA SER A 74 20.38 14.46 -21.49
C SER A 74 21.72 14.04 -22.12
N GLN A 75 21.90 12.74 -22.38
CA GLN A 75 23.10 12.19 -23.00
C GLN A 75 23.19 12.52 -24.50
N PHE A 76 22.06 12.54 -25.21
CA PHE A 76 22.01 12.88 -26.63
C PHE A 76 22.03 14.39 -26.90
N ALA A 77 21.37 15.19 -26.06
CA ALA A 77 21.38 16.64 -26.17
C ALA A 77 22.77 17.26 -25.96
N ALA A 78 23.69 16.53 -25.31
CA ALA A 78 25.08 16.91 -25.14
C ALA A 78 25.97 16.64 -26.38
N ARG A 79 25.43 16.05 -27.47
CA ARG A 79 26.21 15.76 -28.69
C ARG A 79 25.93 16.77 -29.81
N ASP A 80 27.01 17.23 -30.45
CA ASP A 80 26.96 18.31 -31.46
C ASP A 80 26.06 17.98 -32.67
N TRP A 81 26.06 16.73 -33.13
CA TRP A 81 25.22 16.29 -34.26
C TRP A 81 23.71 16.41 -33.98
N PHE A 82 23.29 16.32 -32.72
CA PHE A 82 21.88 16.38 -32.32
C PHE A 82 21.37 17.83 -32.30
N VAL A 83 22.24 18.75 -31.90
CA VAL A 83 21.98 20.20 -31.90
C VAL A 83 21.86 20.72 -33.33
N GLU A 84 22.69 20.22 -34.25
CA GLU A 84 22.64 20.58 -35.67
C GLU A 84 21.41 19.99 -36.39
N ALA A 85 21.06 18.74 -36.11
CA ALA A 85 19.95 18.06 -36.79
C ALA A 85 18.56 18.56 -36.34
N LEU A 86 18.40 18.89 -35.05
CA LEU A 86 17.09 19.23 -34.46
C LEU A 86 17.22 20.39 -33.43
N PRO A 87 17.52 21.63 -33.89
CA PRO A 87 17.76 22.76 -33.01
C PRO A 87 16.54 23.11 -32.13
N ALA A 88 15.32 22.90 -32.64
CA ALA A 88 14.09 23.14 -31.90
C ALA A 88 13.90 22.21 -30.68
N LEU A 89 14.39 20.97 -30.75
CA LEU A 89 14.30 19.99 -29.67
C LEU A 89 15.48 20.11 -28.69
N ALA A 90 16.65 20.51 -29.20
CA ALA A 90 17.83 20.82 -28.38
C ALA A 90 17.69 22.12 -27.57
N ALA A 91 16.78 23.02 -27.95
CA ALA A 91 16.56 24.33 -27.30
C ALA A 91 15.43 24.37 -26.25
N VAL A 92 14.75 23.23 -25.96
CA VAL A 92 13.64 23.22 -24.98
C VAL A 92 14.12 23.75 -23.61
N PRO A 93 13.41 24.64 -22.90
CA PRO A 93 13.86 25.18 -21.62
C PRO A 93 13.99 24.11 -20.52
N HIS A 94 14.99 24.25 -19.64
CA HIS A 94 15.27 23.26 -18.59
C HIS A 94 14.41 23.48 -17.34
N GLU A 95 13.90 24.70 -17.12
CA GLU A 95 13.10 25.02 -15.93
C GLU A 95 12.27 26.30 -16.15
N GLY A 96 11.03 26.33 -15.66
CA GLY A 96 10.25 27.57 -15.47
C GLY A 96 8.93 27.75 -16.24
N GLU A 97 8.59 26.92 -17.23
CA GLU A 97 7.29 27.00 -17.94
C GLU A 97 6.49 25.71 -17.84
N LEU A 98 5.16 25.82 -18.00
CA LEU A 98 4.15 24.76 -17.91
C LEU A 98 4.45 23.48 -18.73
N MET A 99 5.44 23.51 -19.62
CA MET A 99 5.88 22.39 -20.45
C MET A 99 7.42 22.21 -20.34
N SER A 100 7.90 21.81 -19.17
CA SER A 100 9.32 21.48 -18.94
C SER A 100 9.75 20.22 -19.71
N ARG A 101 11.04 20.08 -20.04
CA ARG A 101 11.62 18.84 -20.63
C ARG A 101 11.31 17.60 -19.78
N ALA A 102 11.33 17.75 -18.45
CA ALA A 102 11.00 16.68 -17.52
C ALA A 102 9.53 16.27 -17.64
N THR A 103 8.61 17.24 -17.73
CA THR A 103 7.19 16.96 -17.93
C THR A 103 6.94 16.30 -19.29
N LEU A 104 7.58 16.78 -20.37
CA LEU A 104 7.45 16.19 -21.70
C LEU A 104 7.99 14.77 -21.78
N SER A 105 9.17 14.50 -21.22
CA SER A 105 9.75 13.16 -21.18
C SER A 105 8.96 12.20 -20.29
N LEU A 106 8.41 12.68 -19.17
CA LEU A 106 7.51 11.91 -18.32
C LEU A 106 6.20 11.56 -19.04
N VAL A 107 5.54 12.52 -19.67
CA VAL A 107 4.29 12.28 -20.43
C VAL A 107 4.55 11.38 -21.63
N ALA A 108 5.61 11.63 -22.41
CA ALA A 108 5.98 10.78 -23.54
C ALA A 108 6.34 9.35 -23.08
N GLY A 109 7.07 9.22 -21.96
CA GLY A 109 7.39 7.94 -21.34
C GLY A 109 6.15 7.21 -20.85
N ALA A 110 5.21 7.91 -20.22
CA ALA A 110 3.94 7.34 -19.76
C ALA A 110 3.06 6.86 -20.92
N LEU A 111 2.99 7.62 -22.02
CA LEU A 111 2.24 7.24 -23.22
C LEU A 111 2.86 6.02 -23.91
N LEU A 112 4.19 5.99 -24.07
CA LEU A 112 4.88 4.82 -24.64
C LEU A 112 4.72 3.58 -23.74
N ALA A 113 4.86 3.74 -22.43
CA ALA A 113 4.60 2.68 -21.47
C ALA A 113 3.15 2.19 -21.51
N ALA A 114 2.17 3.10 -21.64
CA ALA A 114 0.76 2.76 -21.81
C ALA A 114 0.54 1.90 -23.04
N ILE A 115 1.10 2.30 -24.19
CA ILE A 115 0.98 1.56 -25.44
C ILE A 115 1.61 0.17 -25.32
N ILE A 116 2.79 0.07 -24.72
CA ILE A 116 3.49 -1.21 -24.53
C ILE A 116 2.68 -2.11 -23.59
N VAL A 117 2.28 -1.63 -22.42
CA VAL A 117 1.52 -2.44 -21.46
C VAL A 117 0.18 -2.85 -22.02
N TYR A 118 -0.52 -1.95 -22.71
CA TYR A 118 -1.75 -2.27 -23.42
C TYR A 118 -1.54 -3.36 -24.48
N ARG A 119 -0.46 -3.26 -25.27
CA ARG A 119 -0.09 -4.28 -26.26
C ARG A 119 0.14 -5.66 -25.63
N TYR A 120 0.72 -5.72 -24.44
CA TYR A 120 0.90 -6.96 -23.69
C TYR A 120 -0.40 -7.45 -23.05
N TYR A 121 -1.24 -6.56 -22.53
CA TYR A 121 -2.53 -6.89 -21.93
C TYR A 121 -3.52 -7.49 -22.92
N VAL A 122 -3.50 -7.02 -24.18
CA VAL A 122 -4.35 -7.55 -25.25
C VAL A 122 -3.96 -8.98 -25.65
N LYS A 123 -2.74 -9.45 -25.31
CA LYS A 123 -2.35 -10.83 -25.60
C LYS A 123 -3.08 -11.80 -24.66
N PRO A 124 -3.89 -12.74 -25.20
CA PRO A 124 -4.70 -13.64 -24.38
C PRO A 124 -3.83 -14.54 -23.49
N GLU A 125 -2.66 -14.98 -23.97
CA GLU A 125 -1.73 -15.82 -23.19
C GLU A 125 -1.29 -15.17 -21.87
N VAL A 126 -0.99 -13.86 -21.91
CA VAL A 126 -0.51 -13.12 -20.73
C VAL A 126 -1.63 -12.91 -19.73
N ARG A 127 -2.84 -12.62 -20.23
CA ARG A 127 -4.02 -12.44 -19.39
C ARG A 127 -4.43 -13.75 -18.72
N THR A 128 -4.54 -14.84 -19.49
CA THR A 128 -4.87 -16.16 -18.96
C THR A 128 -3.85 -16.62 -17.92
N TRP A 129 -2.55 -16.43 -18.17
CA TRP A 129 -1.53 -16.73 -17.16
C TRP A 129 -1.70 -15.92 -15.87
N ALA A 130 -2.00 -14.62 -15.98
CA ALA A 130 -2.24 -13.78 -14.80
C ALA A 130 -3.51 -14.19 -14.04
N ASP A 131 -4.57 -14.58 -14.75
CA ASP A 131 -5.80 -15.11 -14.15
C ASP A 131 -5.53 -16.43 -13.41
N GLU A 132 -4.78 -17.36 -14.01
CA GLU A 132 -4.36 -18.62 -13.36
C GLU A 132 -3.53 -18.38 -12.10
N VAL A 133 -2.56 -17.46 -12.14
CA VAL A 133 -1.76 -17.11 -10.97
C VAL A 133 -2.62 -16.50 -9.87
N ALA A 134 -3.57 -15.61 -10.23
CA ALA A 134 -4.49 -15.05 -9.26
C ALA A 134 -5.37 -16.13 -8.62
N GLU A 135 -5.88 -17.08 -9.40
CA GLU A 135 -6.66 -18.21 -8.91
C GLU A 135 -5.85 -19.08 -7.93
N GLU A 136 -4.61 -19.40 -8.26
CA GLU A 136 -3.73 -20.19 -7.40
C GLU A 136 -3.36 -19.43 -6.12
N LEU A 137 -3.12 -18.12 -6.19
CA LEU A 137 -2.84 -17.30 -5.02
C LEU A 137 -4.03 -17.21 -4.05
N MET A 138 -5.27 -17.22 -4.56
CA MET A 138 -6.47 -17.23 -3.73
C MET A 138 -6.64 -18.53 -2.93
N LYS A 139 -6.01 -19.64 -3.37
CA LYS A 139 -6.00 -20.92 -2.65
C LYS A 139 -5.00 -20.90 -1.48
N VAL A 140 -4.03 -19.99 -1.49
CA VAL A 140 -2.99 -19.89 -0.44
C VAL A 140 -3.60 -19.31 0.84
N LYS A 141 -3.60 -20.12 1.91
CA LYS A 141 -3.94 -19.62 3.25
C LYS A 141 -2.75 -18.84 3.81
N TRP A 142 -2.84 -17.51 3.74
CA TRP A 142 -1.86 -16.64 4.38
C TRP A 142 -2.08 -16.61 5.89
N PRO A 143 -1.02 -16.77 6.70
CA PRO A 143 -1.14 -16.79 8.14
C PRO A 143 -1.53 -15.41 8.66
N THR A 144 -2.37 -15.39 9.69
CA THR A 144 -2.74 -14.13 10.36
C THR A 144 -1.55 -13.55 11.12
N ARG A 145 -1.53 -12.23 11.38
CA ARG A 145 -0.46 -11.58 12.17
C ARG A 145 -0.22 -12.24 13.53
N LYS A 146 -1.28 -12.80 14.13
CA LYS A 146 -1.21 -13.55 15.39
C LYS A 146 -0.49 -14.89 15.21
N GLU A 147 -0.79 -15.63 14.15
CA GLU A 147 -0.12 -16.89 13.82
C GLU A 147 1.37 -16.69 13.50
N VAL A 148 1.71 -15.66 12.72
CA VAL A 148 3.10 -15.30 12.42
C VAL A 148 3.87 -14.98 13.72
N SER A 149 3.28 -14.17 14.60
CA SER A 149 3.89 -13.82 15.88
C SER A 149 4.05 -15.06 16.78
N ASN A 150 3.01 -15.90 16.87
CA ASN A 150 3.05 -17.11 17.69
C ASN A 150 4.13 -18.09 17.21
N ASN A 151 4.19 -18.34 15.89
CA ASN A 151 5.22 -19.20 15.29
C ASN A 151 6.63 -18.62 15.53
N THR A 152 6.80 -17.31 15.41
CA THR A 152 8.09 -16.65 15.68
C THR A 152 8.52 -16.82 17.14
N VAL A 153 7.58 -16.63 18.08
CA VAL A 153 7.84 -16.82 19.52
C VAL A 153 8.26 -18.27 19.82
N VAL A 154 7.59 -19.25 19.24
CA VAL A 154 7.96 -20.67 19.38
C VAL A 154 9.39 -20.91 18.89
N VAL A 155 9.76 -20.39 17.72
CA VAL A 155 11.12 -20.54 17.17
C VAL A 155 12.17 -19.87 18.07
N MET A 156 11.87 -18.68 18.61
CA MET A 156 12.76 -18.01 19.55
C MET A 156 12.99 -18.82 20.82
N ILE A 157 11.93 -19.37 21.42
CA ILE A 157 12.02 -20.20 22.63
C ILE A 157 12.79 -21.50 22.34
N ALA A 158 12.49 -22.17 21.22
CA ALA A 158 13.20 -23.38 20.82
C ALA A 158 14.71 -23.12 20.65
N SER A 159 15.07 -22.02 19.99
CA SER A 159 16.46 -21.60 19.81
C SER A 159 17.14 -21.27 21.15
N ALA A 160 16.43 -20.62 22.07
CA ALA A 160 16.94 -20.32 23.41
C ALA A 160 17.22 -21.61 24.21
N ILE A 161 16.29 -22.58 24.18
CA ILE A 161 16.47 -23.88 24.86
C ILE A 161 17.68 -24.63 24.29
N ILE A 162 17.82 -24.69 22.97
CA ILE A 162 18.97 -25.33 22.31
C ILE A 162 20.27 -24.64 22.73
N THR A 163 20.30 -23.31 22.76
CA THR A 163 21.47 -22.53 23.17
C THR A 163 21.87 -22.83 24.61
N VAL A 164 20.89 -22.89 25.53
CA VAL A 164 21.13 -23.24 26.94
C VAL A 164 21.65 -24.67 27.06
N TYR A 165 21.03 -25.62 26.35
CA TYR A 165 21.47 -27.02 26.35
C TYR A 165 22.92 -27.17 25.89
N LEU A 166 23.28 -26.56 24.75
CA LEU A 166 24.64 -26.60 24.21
C LEU A 166 25.63 -25.95 25.18
N THR A 167 25.29 -24.80 25.77
CA THR A 167 26.15 -24.12 26.74
C THR A 167 26.44 -24.99 27.97
N LEU A 168 25.44 -25.72 28.46
CA LEU A 168 25.62 -26.65 29.58
C LEU A 168 26.47 -27.85 29.19
N LEU A 169 26.27 -28.38 27.98
CA LEU A 169 27.06 -29.49 27.44
C LEU A 169 28.54 -29.09 27.28
N ASP A 170 28.81 -27.89 26.75
CA ASP A 170 30.17 -27.35 26.62
C ASP A 170 30.86 -27.24 27.98
N ARG A 171 30.14 -26.72 28.99
CA ARG A 171 30.66 -26.60 30.35
C ARG A 171 30.89 -27.97 31.02
N PHE A 172 29.99 -28.92 30.79
CA PHE A 172 30.12 -30.29 31.29
C PHE A 172 31.35 -30.98 30.69
N TRP A 173 31.54 -30.90 29.37
CA TRP A 173 32.73 -31.47 28.72
C TRP A 173 34.02 -30.79 29.16
N GLY A 174 34.01 -29.48 29.37
CA GLY A 174 35.14 -28.77 29.96
C GLY A 174 35.48 -29.30 31.36
N PHE A 175 34.48 -29.53 32.21
CA PHE A 175 34.67 -30.11 33.54
C PHE A 175 35.26 -31.53 33.48
N VAL A 176 34.68 -32.42 32.67
CA VAL A 176 35.14 -33.81 32.51
C VAL A 176 36.59 -33.85 32.00
N THR A 177 36.89 -33.05 30.99
CA THR A 177 38.22 -32.98 30.37
C THR A 177 39.26 -32.48 31.36
N ASN A 178 38.96 -31.41 32.09
CA ASN A 178 39.85 -30.87 33.13
C ASN A 178 40.10 -31.89 34.25
N LEU A 179 39.09 -32.65 34.67
CA LEU A 179 39.24 -33.67 35.71
C LEU A 179 40.22 -34.77 35.28
N ILE A 180 40.09 -35.26 34.05
CA ILE A 180 40.95 -36.32 33.51
C ILE A 180 42.39 -35.83 33.37
N TYR A 181 42.61 -34.70 32.70
CA TYR A 181 43.97 -34.19 32.45
C TYR A 181 44.65 -33.65 33.71
N SER A 182 43.90 -33.13 34.69
CA SER A 182 44.43 -32.70 36.00
C SER A 182 44.95 -33.89 36.82
N SER A 183 44.32 -35.06 36.72
CA SER A 183 44.70 -36.25 37.50
C SER A 183 45.96 -36.98 37.01
N GLY A 184 46.51 -36.59 35.85
CA GLY A 184 47.63 -37.27 35.18
C GLY A 184 49.00 -36.57 35.27
N THR A 185 49.12 -35.46 36.00
CA THR A 185 50.40 -34.80 36.37
C THR A 185 50.53 -34.77 37.88
#